data_AF-A0A1L2D1T2-F1
#
_entry.id   AF-A0A1L2D1T2-F1
#
_cell.length_a   1.000
_cell.length_b   1.000
_cell.length_c   1.000
_cell.angle_alpha   90.00
_cell.angle_beta   90.00
_cell.angle_gamma   90.00
#
_symmetry.space_group_name_H-M   'P 1'
#
loop_
_entity.id
_entity.type
_entity.pdbx_description
1 polymer ?
#
loop_
_entity_poly.entity_id
_entity_poly.type
_entity_poly.pdbx_seq_one_letter_code
_entity_poly.pdbx_strand_id
1 'polypeptide(L)' 'MSMISYAAGSRYLSLMGGVCMSFYDWYCDLPPASP' A
#
# COMPACT_ATOMS: atom_id res chain seq x y z
N MET A 1 -11.65 -4.08 -0.82
CA MET A 1 -11.27 -2.65 -0.73
C MET A 1 -11.70 -1.91 -1.98
N SER A 2 -12.33 -0.75 -1.85
CA SER A 2 -12.64 0.09 -3.02
C SER A 2 -11.38 0.83 -3.48
N MET A 3 -11.10 0.79 -4.79
CA MET A 3 -9.93 1.46 -5.38
C MET A 3 -9.92 2.97 -5.07
N ILE A 4 -11.08 3.62 -5.14
CA ILE A 4 -11.21 5.06 -4.88
C ILE A 4 -10.99 5.36 -3.38
N SER A 5 -11.49 4.50 -2.49
CA SER A 5 -11.28 4.66 -1.06
C SER A 5 -9.80 4.55 -0.67
N TYR A 6 -9.05 3.62 -1.27
CA TYR A 6 -7.60 3.51 -1.07
C TYR A 6 -6.82 4.67 -1.69
N ALA A 7 -7.19 5.08 -2.91
CA ALA A 7 -6.55 6.17 -3.64
C ALA A 7 -6.72 7.53 -2.94
N ALA A 8 -7.86 7.77 -2.28
CA ALA A 8 -8.12 9.03 -1.58
C ALA A 8 -7.11 9.27 -0.45
N GLY A 9 -6.89 8.28 0.43
CA GLY A 9 -5.93 8.38 1.54
C GLY A 9 -4.48 8.41 1.08
N SER A 10 -4.11 7.52 0.14
CA SER A 10 -2.74 7.48 -0.39
C SER A 10 -2.35 8.76 -1.12
N ARG A 11 -3.27 9.36 -1.90
CA ARG A 11 -3.02 10.66 -2.56
C ARG A 11 -2.77 11.78 -1.56
N TYR A 12 -3.57 11.88 -0.50
CA TYR A 12 -3.37 12.88 0.55
C TYR A 12 -1.98 12.74 1.20
N LEU A 13 -1.60 11.52 1.58
CA LEU A 13 -0.29 11.26 2.18
C LEU A 13 0.84 11.59 1.21
N SER A 14 0.77 11.15 -0.05
CA SER A 14 1.79 11.44 -1.06
C SER A 14 1.99 12.95 -1.30
N LEU A 15 0.91 13.74 -1.25
CA LEU A 15 1.00 15.20 -1.40
C LEU A 15 1.63 15.89 -0.19
N MET A 16 1.43 15.35 1.01
CA MET A 16 2.00 15.87 2.26
C MET A 16 3.38 15.29 2.58
N GLY A 17 3.92 14.42 1.72
CA GLY A 17 5.20 13.72 1.95
C GLY A 17 5.13 12.58 2.97
N GLY A 18 3.94 12.09 3.28
CA GLY A 18 3.72 10.92 4.13
C GLY A 18 4.02 9.60 3.41
N VAL A 19 4.29 8.55 4.19
CA VAL A 19 4.62 7.20 3.68
C VAL A 19 3.36 6.34 3.60
N CYS A 20 3.12 5.73 2.44
CA CYS A 20 2.13 4.65 2.30
C CYS A 20 2.81 3.30 2.53
N MET A 21 2.28 2.49 3.44
CA MET A 21 2.84 1.17 3.77
C MET A 21 2.38 0.10 2.78
N SER A 22 3.27 -0.85 2.48
CA SER A 22 2.94 -2.07 1.73
C SER A 22 2.04 -2.99 2.56
N PHE A 23 1.12 -3.69 1.88
CA PHE A 23 0.20 -4.63 2.53
C PHE A 23 0.42 -6.09 2.10
N TYR A 24 0.78 -6.34 0.84
CA TYR A 24 0.92 -7.70 0.32
C TYR A 24 2.04 -8.49 1.02
N ASP A 25 3.18 -7.85 1.23
CA ASP A 25 4.32 -8.46 1.93
C ASP A 25 4.03 -8.61 3.42
N TRP A 26 3.42 -7.58 4.02
CA TRP A 26 3.10 -7.54 5.44
C TRP A 26 2.07 -8.60 5.84
N TYR A 27 1.13 -8.90 4.95
CA TYR A 27 0.14 -9.95 5.14
C TYR A 27 0.61 -11.32 4.68
N CYS A 28 1.86 -11.46 4.22
CA CYS A 28 2.39 -12.71 3.66
C CYS A 28 1.61 -13.24 2.45
N ASP A 29 0.87 -12.37 1.75
CA ASP A 29 0.14 -12.70 0.54
C ASP A 29 1.05 -12.63 -0.71
N LEU A 30 2.17 -11.90 -0.62
CA LEU A 30 3.19 -11.92 -1.66
C LEU A 30 3.92 -13.27 -1.63
N PRO A 31 3.97 -14.03 -2.75
CA PRO A 31 4.80 -15.21 -2.81
C PRO A 31 6.27 -14.81 -2.57
N PRO A 32 6.95 -15.37 -1.55
CA PRO A 32 8.33 -15.02 -1.28
C PRO A 32 9.16 -15.35 -2.52
N ALA A 33 9.94 -14.38 -2.99
CA ALA A 33 10.92 -14.65 -4.03
C ALA A 33 11.84 -15.76 -3.51
N SER A 34 11.84 -16.89 -4.21
CA SER A 34 12.75 -18.00 -3.89
C SER A 34 14.20 -17.51 -3.98
N PRO A 35 15.12 -18.02 -3.15
CA PRO A 35 16.53 -17.64 -3.21
C PRO A 35 17.16 -17.93 -4.58
#